data_AF-A0A8S2L6E7-F1
#
_entry.id   AF-A0A8S2L6E7-F1
#
_cell.length_a   1.000
_cell.length_b   1.000
_cell.length_c   1.000
_cell.angle_alpha   90.00
_cell.angle_beta   90.00
_cell.angle_gamma   90.00
#
_symmetry.space_group_name_H-M   'P 1'
#
loop_
_entity.id
_entity.type
_entity.pdbx_description
1 polymer ?
#
loop_
_entity_poly.entity_id
_entity_poly.type
_entity_poly.pdbx_seq_one_letter_code
_entity_poly.pdbx_strand_id
1 'polypeptide(L)'
;SQVLSVQQSLIVVFAHLIQNNLNDVVNFLTSTPGPQGSSAFDFVMYEWVTKQHLFSGPYDIKVSIIALTGLLEYAMTNNDVRFQTLVVPGDQIIYHQSGQSISHRTRSKSSKHPEQWTRVPLVVKLFKILVLELQNQINTRKELEEDVNFDDDDEDDDDEEGNVDDKEEKDGEQINESNSLKASDDEATKYLERYDNLLDDVFDYEFFQEKDPDAFNDPLMQVDLLDYLKERLHLFAKHSWFSIFQQHLNVIERNALQKISLLP
;
A
#
# COMPACT_ATOMS: atom_id res chain seq x y z
N SER A 1 16.19 -4.00 -2.54
CA SER A 1 17.09 -4.91 -3.30
C SER A 1 17.12 -4.46 -4.74
N GLN A 2 18.28 -4.38 -5.38
CA GLN A 2 18.44 -3.97 -6.79
C GLN A 2 17.56 -4.78 -7.77
N VAL A 3 17.26 -6.03 -7.44
CA VAL A 3 16.36 -6.87 -8.25
C VAL A 3 14.92 -6.35 -8.23
N LEU A 4 14.45 -5.91 -7.07
CA LEU A 4 13.08 -5.40 -6.91
C LEU A 4 12.88 -4.08 -7.68
N SER A 5 13.85 -3.16 -7.62
CA SER A 5 13.75 -1.90 -8.36
C SER A 5 13.72 -2.13 -9.86
N VAL A 6 14.53 -3.04 -10.40
CA VAL A 6 14.49 -3.41 -11.83
C VAL A 6 13.15 -4.04 -12.20
N GLN A 7 12.61 -4.92 -11.36
CA GLN A 7 11.28 -5.52 -11.60
C GLN A 7 10.18 -4.47 -11.58
N GLN A 8 10.21 -3.54 -10.61
CA GLN A 8 9.27 -2.43 -10.53
C GLN A 8 9.32 -1.57 -11.80
N SER A 9 10.50 -1.11 -12.23
CA SER A 9 10.62 -0.29 -13.44
C SER A 9 10.06 -1.00 -14.69
N LEU A 10 10.33 -2.30 -14.85
CA LEU A 10 9.76 -3.07 -15.97
C LEU A 10 8.23 -3.20 -15.88
N ILE A 11 7.69 -3.37 -14.68
CA ILE A 11 6.24 -3.44 -14.47
C ILE A 11 5.58 -2.09 -14.73
N VAL A 12 6.20 -0.98 -14.32
CA VAL A 12 5.70 0.38 -14.57
C VAL A 12 5.63 0.67 -16.07
N VAL A 13 6.58 0.16 -16.88
CA VAL A 13 6.47 0.20 -18.35
C VAL A 13 5.21 -0.51 -18.84
N PHE A 14 4.90 -1.71 -18.33
CA PHE A 14 3.63 -2.38 -18.67
C PHE A 14 2.41 -1.60 -18.20
N ALA A 15 2.48 -0.96 -17.03
CA ALA A 15 1.41 -0.13 -16.51
C ALA A 15 1.08 1.03 -17.45
N HIS A 16 2.10 1.76 -17.93
CA HIS A 16 1.91 2.79 -18.95
C HIS A 16 1.34 2.24 -20.25
N LEU A 17 1.83 1.10 -20.75
CA LEU A 17 1.30 0.47 -21.97
C LEU A 17 -0.18 0.10 -21.82
N ILE A 18 -0.56 -0.42 -20.66
CA ILE A 18 -1.94 -0.80 -20.34
C ILE A 18 -2.85 0.43 -20.31
N GLN A 19 -2.41 1.53 -19.70
CA GLN A 19 -3.22 2.75 -19.66
C GLN A 19 -3.50 3.31 -21.06
N ASN A 20 -2.57 3.14 -21.99
CA ASN A 20 -2.72 3.63 -23.37
C ASN A 20 -3.44 2.65 -24.30
N ASN A 21 -3.16 1.35 -24.20
CA ASN A 21 -3.62 0.33 -25.16
C ASN A 21 -3.99 -0.99 -24.48
N LEU A 22 -4.82 -0.92 -23.43
CA LEU A 22 -5.15 -2.07 -22.57
C LEU A 22 -5.50 -3.34 -23.35
N ASN A 23 -6.48 -3.26 -24.26
CA ASN A 23 -6.97 -4.42 -24.99
C ASN A 23 -5.86 -5.10 -25.81
N ASP A 24 -5.06 -4.31 -26.52
CA ASP A 24 -3.99 -4.82 -27.37
C ASP A 24 -2.86 -5.44 -26.54
N VAL A 25 -2.51 -4.81 -25.41
CA VAL A 25 -1.50 -5.34 -24.49
C VAL A 25 -1.94 -6.67 -23.89
N VAL A 26 -3.19 -6.76 -23.41
CA VAL A 26 -3.72 -8.02 -22.84
C VAL A 26 -3.75 -9.12 -23.90
N ASN A 27 -4.20 -8.82 -25.12
CA ASN A 27 -4.23 -9.79 -26.21
C ASN A 27 -2.82 -10.24 -26.63
N PHE A 28 -1.88 -9.30 -26.76
CA PHE A 28 -0.49 -9.59 -27.05
C PHE A 28 0.13 -10.51 -26.00
N LEU A 29 0.03 -10.15 -24.71
CA LEU A 29 0.60 -10.92 -23.61
C LEU A 29 -0.06 -12.30 -23.45
N THR A 30 -1.35 -12.43 -23.76
CA THR A 30 -2.04 -13.72 -23.71
C THR A 30 -1.55 -14.64 -24.84
N SER A 31 -1.36 -14.10 -26.05
CA SER A 31 -0.92 -14.87 -27.22
C SER A 31 0.58 -15.21 -27.22
N THR A 32 1.36 -14.57 -26.36
CA THR A 32 2.80 -14.73 -26.28
C THR A 32 3.15 -15.77 -25.21
N PRO A 33 4.02 -16.76 -25.50
CA PRO A 33 4.45 -17.72 -24.49
C PRO A 33 5.33 -17.04 -23.43
N GLY A 34 5.04 -17.30 -22.16
CA GLY A 34 5.82 -16.85 -21.03
C GLY A 34 7.04 -17.75 -20.76
N PRO A 35 7.95 -17.32 -19.89
CA PRO A 35 9.21 -18.01 -19.63
C PRO A 35 9.04 -19.38 -18.94
N GLN A 36 7.87 -19.62 -18.32
CA GLN A 36 7.57 -20.84 -17.56
C GLN A 36 6.52 -21.74 -18.26
N GLY A 37 6.26 -21.51 -19.55
CA GLY A 37 5.31 -22.30 -20.34
C GLY A 37 3.83 -21.90 -20.20
N SER A 38 3.49 -21.03 -19.25
CA SER A 38 2.21 -20.31 -19.21
C SER A 38 2.21 -19.14 -20.19
N SER A 39 1.10 -18.40 -20.32
CA SER A 39 1.10 -17.16 -21.11
C SER A 39 2.01 -16.10 -20.49
N ALA A 40 2.52 -15.17 -21.30
CA ALA A 40 3.28 -14.02 -20.79
C ALA A 40 2.38 -13.14 -19.89
N PHE A 41 1.08 -13.08 -20.18
CA PHE A 41 0.08 -12.44 -19.31
C PHE A 41 0.10 -13.03 -17.90
N ASP A 42 0.01 -14.37 -17.77
CA ASP A 42 0.02 -15.03 -16.46
C ASP A 42 1.28 -14.71 -15.68
N PHE A 43 2.44 -14.73 -16.36
CA PHE A 43 3.72 -14.43 -15.75
C PHE A 43 3.81 -12.98 -15.26
N VAL A 44 3.49 -12.00 -16.12
CA VAL A 44 3.54 -10.57 -15.77
C VAL A 44 2.55 -10.26 -14.65
N MET A 45 1.31 -10.75 -14.75
CA MET A 45 0.30 -10.52 -13.72
C MET A 45 0.68 -11.16 -12.39
N TYR A 46 1.20 -12.40 -12.39
CA TYR A 46 1.66 -13.06 -11.17
C TYR A 46 2.80 -12.27 -10.52
N GLU A 47 3.82 -11.91 -11.28
CA GLU A 47 4.97 -11.16 -10.77
C GLU A 47 4.57 -9.79 -10.23
N TRP A 48 3.64 -9.11 -10.91
CA TRP A 48 3.15 -7.80 -10.52
C TRP A 48 2.32 -7.86 -9.24
N VAL A 49 1.22 -8.62 -9.22
CA VAL A 49 0.29 -8.59 -8.07
C VAL A 49 0.89 -9.19 -6.80
N THR A 50 1.92 -10.03 -6.92
CA THR A 50 2.65 -10.55 -5.76
C THR A 50 3.65 -9.54 -5.19
N LYS A 51 4.07 -8.54 -5.96
CA LYS A 51 5.10 -7.56 -5.56
C LYS A 51 4.59 -6.13 -5.47
N GLN A 52 3.34 -5.85 -5.85
CA GLN A 52 2.79 -4.49 -5.81
C GLN A 52 2.95 -3.81 -4.45
N HIS A 53 2.77 -4.54 -3.35
CA HIS A 53 2.94 -4.03 -1.99
C HIS A 53 4.39 -3.65 -1.64
N LEU A 54 5.36 -4.03 -2.47
CA LEU A 54 6.78 -3.73 -2.33
C LEU A 54 7.20 -2.52 -3.19
N PHE A 55 6.29 -1.95 -3.97
CA PHE A 55 6.62 -0.79 -4.80
C PHE A 55 6.83 0.46 -3.94
N SER A 56 7.78 1.29 -4.36
CA SER A 56 8.16 2.55 -3.71
C SER A 56 8.12 3.70 -4.72
N GLY A 57 7.97 4.93 -4.23
CA GLY A 57 7.87 6.12 -5.09
C GLY A 57 6.41 6.45 -5.42
N PRO A 58 5.94 7.66 -5.09
CA PRO A 58 4.52 8.01 -5.19
C PRO A 58 3.98 7.93 -6.62
N TYR A 59 4.77 8.33 -7.61
CA TYR A 59 4.39 8.25 -9.02
C TYR A 59 4.22 6.81 -9.51
N ASP A 60 5.24 5.95 -9.31
CA ASP A 60 5.21 4.56 -9.75
C ASP A 60 4.06 3.78 -9.11
N ILE A 61 3.80 4.02 -7.81
CA ILE A 61 2.65 3.45 -7.11
C ILE A 61 1.36 3.92 -7.78
N LYS A 62 1.20 5.22 -8.03
CA LYS A 62 0.01 5.81 -8.65
C LYS A 62 -0.24 5.25 -10.06
N VAL A 63 0.77 5.25 -10.93
CA VAL A 63 0.73 4.67 -12.28
C VAL A 63 0.31 3.20 -12.22
N SER A 64 0.94 2.44 -11.33
CA SER A 64 0.67 1.02 -11.17
C SER A 64 -0.78 0.76 -10.72
N ILE A 65 -1.25 1.47 -9.70
CA ILE A 65 -2.60 1.30 -9.14
C ILE A 65 -3.69 1.70 -10.13
N ILE A 66 -3.49 2.78 -10.88
CA ILE A 66 -4.42 3.19 -11.94
C ILE A 66 -4.49 2.12 -13.04
N ALA A 67 -3.35 1.56 -13.46
CA ALA A 67 -3.32 0.49 -14.45
C ALA A 67 -4.02 -0.80 -13.94
N LEU A 68 -3.75 -1.22 -12.70
CA LEU A 68 -4.43 -2.37 -12.07
C LEU A 68 -5.94 -2.15 -11.93
N THR A 69 -6.37 -0.91 -11.66
CA THR A 69 -7.79 -0.53 -11.65
C THR A 69 -8.42 -0.70 -13.02
N GLY A 70 -7.75 -0.22 -14.08
CA GLY A 70 -8.21 -0.38 -15.46
C GLY A 70 -8.29 -1.84 -15.90
N LEU A 71 -7.32 -2.68 -15.48
CA LEU A 71 -7.35 -4.12 -15.72
C LEU A 71 -8.55 -4.80 -15.05
N LEU A 72 -8.85 -4.44 -13.80
CA LEU A 72 -10.02 -4.97 -13.09
C LEU A 72 -11.33 -4.56 -13.77
N GLU A 73 -11.44 -3.28 -14.14
CA GLU A 73 -12.60 -2.76 -14.87
C GLU A 73 -12.78 -3.46 -16.23
N TYR A 74 -11.69 -3.65 -16.98
CA TYR A 74 -11.71 -4.39 -18.24
C TYR A 74 -12.18 -5.82 -18.05
N ALA A 75 -11.66 -6.53 -17.05
CA ALA A 75 -12.05 -7.90 -16.75
C ALA A 75 -13.54 -8.01 -16.42
N MET A 76 -14.06 -7.08 -15.61
CA MET A 76 -15.47 -7.03 -15.21
C MET A 76 -16.38 -6.69 -16.39
N THR A 77 -16.04 -5.65 -17.16
CA THR A 77 -16.85 -5.15 -18.27
C THR A 77 -16.97 -6.17 -19.41
N ASN A 78 -15.89 -6.89 -19.70
CA ASN A 78 -15.85 -7.87 -20.79
C ASN A 78 -16.16 -9.30 -20.33
N ASN A 79 -16.39 -9.52 -19.03
CA ASN A 79 -16.52 -10.86 -18.43
C ASN A 79 -15.37 -11.78 -18.86
N ASP A 80 -14.14 -11.24 -18.85
CA ASP A 80 -12.98 -11.88 -19.43
C ASP A 80 -12.49 -13.02 -18.52
N VAL A 81 -12.70 -14.25 -18.99
CA VAL A 81 -12.38 -15.47 -18.25
C VAL A 81 -10.88 -15.62 -17.96
N ARG A 82 -9.99 -14.96 -18.73
CA ARG A 82 -8.54 -15.01 -18.52
C ARG A 82 -8.13 -14.50 -17.15
N PHE A 83 -8.84 -13.47 -16.66
CA PHE A 83 -8.62 -12.90 -15.33
C PHE A 83 -9.18 -13.77 -14.19
N GLN A 84 -10.05 -14.73 -14.52
CA GLN A 84 -10.63 -15.66 -13.53
C GLN A 84 -9.81 -16.94 -13.42
N THR A 85 -9.10 -17.35 -14.49
CA THR A 85 -8.31 -18.59 -14.53
C THR A 85 -7.00 -18.50 -13.77
N LEU A 86 -6.37 -17.31 -13.74
CA LEU A 86 -5.11 -17.14 -13.02
C LEU A 86 -5.37 -17.09 -11.51
N VAL A 87 -4.74 -18.01 -10.77
CA VAL A 87 -4.84 -18.09 -9.31
C VAL A 87 -3.52 -17.69 -8.67
N VAL A 88 -3.57 -16.70 -7.78
CA VAL A 88 -2.39 -16.06 -7.16
C VAL A 88 -2.45 -16.12 -5.63
N PRO A 89 -1.32 -15.92 -4.92
CA PRO A 89 -1.31 -15.80 -3.46
C PRO A 89 -2.17 -14.62 -2.95
N GLY A 90 -3.09 -14.93 -2.02
CA GLY A 90 -3.96 -13.97 -1.35
C GLY A 90 -3.37 -13.48 -0.03
N ASP A 91 -4.10 -13.68 1.07
CA ASP A 91 -3.70 -13.34 2.44
C ASP A 91 -2.85 -14.45 3.09
N GLN A 92 -1.94 -14.07 3.98
CA GLN A 92 -1.16 -15.02 4.77
C GLN A 92 -2.04 -15.73 5.80
N ILE A 93 -1.87 -17.05 5.92
CA ILE A 93 -2.59 -17.89 6.88
C ILE A 93 -1.80 -17.92 8.18
N ILE A 94 -2.34 -17.27 9.21
CA ILE A 94 -1.75 -17.23 10.56
C ILE A 94 -2.44 -18.30 11.43
N TYR A 95 -1.68 -19.33 11.80
CA TYR A 95 -2.14 -20.35 12.74
C TYR A 95 -1.98 -19.86 14.17
N HIS A 96 -3.08 -19.48 14.82
CA HIS A 96 -3.08 -19.31 16.28
C HIS A 96 -3.14 -20.69 16.94
N GLN A 97 -2.02 -21.15 17.51
CA GLN A 97 -2.08 -22.28 18.44
C GLN A 97 -2.79 -21.78 19.71
N SER A 98 -3.91 -22.42 20.05
CA SER A 98 -4.73 -22.07 21.21
C SER A 98 -3.86 -21.97 22.48
N GLY A 99 -3.79 -20.78 23.07
CA GLY A 99 -3.11 -20.53 24.34
C GLY A 99 -1.73 -19.88 24.27
N GLN A 100 -1.18 -19.57 23.09
CA GLN A 100 0.02 -18.75 22.96
C GLN A 100 -0.33 -17.31 22.62
N SER A 101 0.13 -16.37 23.45
CA SER A 101 0.16 -14.93 23.11
C SER A 101 0.84 -14.73 21.75
N ILE A 102 0.52 -13.62 21.07
CA ILE A 102 1.16 -13.17 19.83
C ILE A 102 2.65 -12.92 20.13
N SER A 103 3.41 -14.01 20.20
CA SER A 103 4.83 -13.98 20.50
C SER A 103 5.55 -13.93 19.18
N HIS A 104 6.32 -12.85 18.98
CA HIS A 104 7.20 -12.60 17.84
C HIS A 104 7.65 -13.90 17.17
N ARG A 105 7.28 -14.02 15.89
CA ARG A 105 7.50 -15.22 15.09
C ARG A 105 8.94 -15.20 14.60
N THR A 106 9.85 -15.58 15.49
CA THR A 106 11.28 -15.65 15.18
C THR A 106 11.55 -16.64 14.04
N ARG A 107 12.62 -16.42 13.25
CA ARG A 107 13.00 -17.25 12.10
C ARG A 107 13.00 -18.77 12.38
N SER A 108 13.33 -19.17 13.62
CA SER A 108 13.30 -20.58 14.06
C SER A 108 11.88 -21.16 14.21
N LYS A 109 10.87 -20.34 14.55
CA LYS A 109 9.46 -20.73 14.60
C LYS A 109 8.85 -20.87 13.19
N SER A 110 9.26 -20.03 12.23
CA SER A 110 8.83 -20.12 10.82
C SER A 110 9.32 -21.38 10.10
N SER A 111 10.44 -21.97 10.54
CA SER A 111 10.93 -23.26 10.01
C SER A 111 10.01 -24.44 10.37
N LYS A 112 9.33 -24.39 11.53
CA LYS A 112 8.41 -25.47 11.98
C LYS A 112 7.00 -25.34 11.39
N HIS A 113 6.59 -24.13 11.04
CA HIS A 113 5.33 -23.86 10.34
C HIS A 113 5.61 -22.91 9.17
N PRO A 114 5.89 -23.45 7.96
CA PRO A 114 6.20 -22.61 6.80
C PRO A 114 5.06 -21.63 6.53
N GLU A 115 5.39 -20.47 6.00
CA GLU A 115 4.39 -19.47 5.62
C GLU A 115 3.45 -20.06 4.58
N GLN A 116 2.16 -19.91 4.84
CA GLN A 116 1.11 -20.36 3.94
C GLN A 116 0.28 -19.17 3.57
N TRP A 117 -0.19 -19.18 2.33
CA TRP A 117 -0.98 -18.12 1.75
C TRP A 117 -2.26 -18.73 1.19
N THR A 118 -3.37 -18.03 1.34
CA THR A 118 -4.59 -18.37 0.63
C THR A 118 -4.36 -18.26 -0.88
N ARG A 119 -5.22 -18.90 -1.67
CA ARG A 119 -5.17 -18.84 -3.13
C ARG A 119 -6.45 -18.21 -3.63
N VAL A 120 -6.33 -17.13 -4.40
CA VAL A 120 -7.47 -16.36 -4.89
C VAL A 120 -7.37 -16.11 -6.39
N PRO A 121 -8.50 -15.97 -7.10
CA PRO A 121 -8.49 -15.54 -8.50
C PRO A 121 -7.83 -14.17 -8.66
N LEU A 122 -7.20 -13.91 -9.80
CA LEU A 122 -6.53 -12.64 -10.09
C LEU A 122 -7.46 -11.44 -9.88
N VAL A 123 -8.72 -11.52 -10.32
CA VAL A 123 -9.73 -10.45 -10.09
C VAL A 123 -9.92 -10.10 -8.61
N VAL A 124 -9.88 -11.10 -7.72
CA VAL A 124 -9.98 -10.88 -6.27
C VAL A 124 -8.70 -10.24 -5.75
N LYS A 125 -7.53 -10.68 -6.23
CA LYS A 125 -6.25 -10.08 -5.83
C LYS A 125 -6.14 -8.62 -6.26
N LEU A 126 -6.58 -8.29 -7.49
CA LEU A 126 -6.63 -6.92 -7.98
C LEU A 126 -7.50 -6.07 -7.04
N PHE A 127 -8.72 -6.51 -6.73
CA PHE A 127 -9.60 -5.79 -5.81
C PHE A 127 -8.94 -5.56 -4.44
N LYS A 128 -8.34 -6.60 -3.85
CA LYS A 128 -7.63 -6.50 -2.56
C LYS A 128 -6.49 -5.49 -2.59
N ILE A 129 -5.72 -5.42 -3.68
CA ILE A 129 -4.65 -4.43 -3.86
C ILE A 129 -5.23 -3.01 -3.85
N LEU A 130 -6.36 -2.77 -4.53
CA LEU A 130 -6.99 -1.45 -4.54
C LEU A 130 -7.50 -1.04 -3.14
N VAL A 131 -8.04 -1.99 -2.37
CA VAL A 131 -8.47 -1.73 -0.99
C VAL A 131 -7.30 -1.46 -0.07
N LEU A 132 -6.19 -2.20 -0.24
CA LEU A 132 -4.96 -1.95 0.49
C LEU A 132 -4.41 -0.55 0.19
N GLU A 133 -4.40 -0.15 -1.08
CA GLU A 133 -3.94 1.19 -1.43
C GLU A 133 -4.89 2.28 -0.93
N LEU A 134 -6.20 2.08 -1.00
CA LEU A 134 -7.17 2.98 -0.38
C LEU A 134 -6.86 3.18 1.10
N GLN A 135 -6.55 2.11 1.83
CA GLN A 135 -6.19 2.19 3.24
C GLN A 135 -4.92 3.01 3.45
N ASN A 136 -3.89 2.80 2.62
CA ASN A 136 -2.66 3.59 2.70
C ASN A 136 -2.95 5.08 2.50
N GLN A 137 -3.71 5.42 1.46
CA GLN A 137 -4.08 6.80 1.14
C GLN A 137 -4.90 7.47 2.25
N ILE A 138 -5.82 6.73 2.91
CA ILE A 138 -6.57 7.23 4.07
C ILE A 138 -5.63 7.52 5.24
N ASN A 139 -4.66 6.65 5.51
CA ASN A 139 -3.74 6.84 6.63
C ASN A 139 -2.80 8.02 6.37
N THR A 140 -2.19 8.10 5.19
CA THR A 140 -1.33 9.22 4.79
C THR A 140 -2.05 10.56 4.94
N ARG A 141 -3.32 10.64 4.52
CA ARG A 141 -4.08 11.88 4.65
C ARG A 141 -4.38 12.27 6.10
N LYS A 142 -4.60 11.28 6.98
CA LYS A 142 -4.80 11.54 8.41
C LYS A 142 -3.55 12.05 9.09
N GLU A 143 -2.39 11.45 8.79
CA GLU A 143 -1.10 11.88 9.32
C GLU A 143 -0.81 13.33 8.91
N LEU A 144 -1.03 13.67 7.63
CA LEU A 144 -0.91 15.06 7.15
C LEU A 144 -1.88 16.04 7.83
N GLU A 145 -3.12 15.61 8.13
CA GLU A 145 -4.09 16.43 8.86
C GLU A 145 -3.73 16.58 10.34
N GLU A 146 -3.07 15.59 10.95
CA GLU A 146 -2.60 15.63 12.33
C GLU A 146 -1.35 16.51 12.47
N ASP A 147 -0.40 16.44 11.54
CA ASP A 147 0.83 17.26 11.54
C ASP A 147 0.54 18.75 11.38
N VAL A 148 -0.39 19.13 10.50
CA VAL A 148 -0.78 20.55 10.30
C VAL A 148 -1.40 21.16 11.56
N ASN A 149 -2.01 20.35 12.44
CA ASN A 149 -2.58 20.84 13.69
C ASN A 149 -1.54 21.03 14.82
N PHE A 150 -0.28 20.60 14.63
CA PHE A 150 0.79 20.80 15.61
C PHE A 150 1.57 22.12 15.40
N ASP A 151 1.48 22.74 14.21
CA ASP A 151 2.18 24.00 13.89
C ASP A 151 1.42 25.27 14.34
N ASP A 152 0.18 25.14 14.85
CA ASP A 152 -0.68 26.28 15.26
C ASP A 152 -0.64 26.60 16.78
N ASP A 153 0.18 25.90 17.57
CA ASP A 153 0.25 26.05 19.05
C ASP A 153 1.56 26.72 19.55
N ASP A 154 2.34 27.39 18.68
CA ASP A 154 3.54 28.17 19.06
C ASP A 154 3.42 29.66 18.65
N GLU A 155 2.35 30.34 19.08
CA GLU A 155 2.30 31.81 19.14
C GLU A 155 1.97 32.31 20.56
N ASP A 156 2.94 33.08 21.10
CA ASP A 156 2.90 34.03 22.23
C ASP A 156 2.99 33.51 23.69
N ASP A 157 4.16 33.69 24.33
CA ASP A 157 4.36 34.89 25.17
C ASP A 157 5.85 35.19 25.48
N ASP A 158 6.20 36.47 25.34
CA ASP A 158 7.51 37.11 25.50
C ASP A 158 7.98 37.25 26.98
N ASP A 159 9.32 37.22 27.15
CA ASP A 159 10.18 38.00 28.07
C ASP A 159 9.77 38.31 29.53
N GLU A 160 10.60 37.86 30.50
CA GLU A 160 11.22 38.78 31.48
C GLU A 160 12.45 38.18 32.22
N GLU A 161 13.52 38.97 32.30
CA GLU A 161 14.83 38.63 32.90
C GLU A 161 14.83 38.48 34.44
N GLY A 162 15.73 37.63 34.94
CA GLY A 162 16.53 37.90 36.14
C GLY A 162 16.28 37.02 37.37
N ASN A 163 17.21 36.12 37.70
CA ASN A 163 18.25 36.30 38.73
C ASN A 163 18.92 34.97 39.10
N VAL A 164 20.23 35.02 39.30
CA VAL A 164 21.09 33.93 39.76
C VAL A 164 21.12 33.94 41.29
N ASP A 165 20.86 32.81 41.95
CA ASP A 165 21.63 32.35 43.13
C ASP A 165 21.18 30.95 43.65
N ASP A 166 22.09 29.98 43.54
CA ASP A 166 22.65 29.16 44.64
C ASP A 166 21.73 28.64 45.78
N LYS A 167 21.45 27.32 45.79
CA LYS A 167 21.98 26.30 46.76
C LYS A 167 21.04 25.11 47.07
N GLU A 168 21.66 23.93 46.91
CA GLU A 168 21.67 22.74 47.78
C GLU A 168 20.37 22.02 48.23
N GLU A 169 20.29 20.75 47.78
CA GLU A 169 19.93 19.55 48.56
C GLU A 169 18.56 19.48 49.27
N LYS A 170 17.60 18.72 48.72
CA LYS A 170 17.32 17.31 49.10
C LYS A 170 15.97 16.76 48.60
N ASP A 171 16.07 15.54 48.10
CA ASP A 171 15.14 14.40 48.20
C ASP A 171 13.79 14.43 47.46
N GLY A 172 13.59 13.39 46.64
CA GLY A 172 12.25 12.92 46.26
C GLY A 172 12.01 12.78 44.76
N GLU A 173 11.86 11.53 44.34
CA GLU A 173 10.94 11.10 43.27
C GLU A 173 11.43 11.05 41.81
N GLN A 174 11.68 9.80 41.39
CA GLN A 174 11.27 9.21 40.11
C GLN A 174 11.57 10.01 38.83
N ILE A 175 12.81 9.85 38.35
CA ILE A 175 13.07 9.88 36.91
C ILE A 175 12.47 8.63 36.28
N ASN A 176 11.22 8.75 35.83
CA ASN A 176 10.66 7.89 34.79
C ASN A 176 11.51 8.10 33.55
N GLU A 177 12.30 7.08 33.20
CA GLU A 177 12.84 6.90 31.86
C GLU A 177 11.70 7.12 30.88
N SER A 178 11.72 8.26 30.18
CA SER A 178 10.83 8.53 29.06
C SER A 178 10.82 7.29 28.19
N ASN A 179 9.63 6.69 28.07
CA ASN A 179 9.35 5.47 27.33
C ASN A 179 9.82 5.62 25.88
N SER A 180 11.11 5.38 25.65
CA SER A 180 11.60 4.80 24.41
C SER A 180 10.95 3.43 24.36
N LEU A 181 9.74 3.40 23.77
CA LEU A 181 9.09 2.18 23.33
C LEU A 181 10.08 1.53 22.36
N LYS A 182 10.93 0.66 22.90
CA LYS A 182 11.60 -0.40 22.16
C LYS A 182 10.51 -1.35 21.68
N ALA A 183 9.73 -0.91 20.70
CA ALA A 183 8.75 -1.68 20.00
C ALA A 183 9.48 -2.45 18.90
N SER A 184 9.76 -3.69 19.26
CA SER A 184 9.96 -4.87 18.44
C SER A 184 9.89 -4.73 16.92
N ASP A 185 10.91 -5.32 16.30
CA ASP A 185 11.06 -5.71 14.90
C ASP A 185 9.79 -6.43 14.37
N ASP A 186 8.85 -5.69 13.77
CA ASP A 186 7.63 -6.22 13.13
C ASP A 186 7.31 -5.42 11.87
N GLU A 187 6.57 -6.03 10.95
CA GLU A 187 6.11 -5.45 9.67
C GLU A 187 5.57 -4.03 9.82
N ALA A 188 4.96 -3.70 10.97
CA ALA A 188 4.53 -2.35 11.35
C ALA A 188 5.65 -1.30 11.30
N THR A 189 6.88 -1.62 11.73
CA THR A 189 8.05 -0.74 11.64
C THR A 189 8.46 -0.53 10.18
N LYS A 190 8.37 -1.56 9.34
CA LYS A 190 8.59 -1.45 7.89
C LYS A 190 7.46 -0.70 7.18
N TYR A 191 6.24 -0.79 7.68
CA TYR A 191 5.10 0.00 7.22
C TYR A 191 5.30 1.47 7.61
N LEU A 192 5.67 1.77 8.86
CA LEU A 192 5.99 3.13 9.34
C LEU A 192 7.18 3.75 8.61
N GLU A 193 8.27 3.01 8.39
CA GLU A 193 9.40 3.47 7.56
C GLU A 193 8.97 3.79 6.11
N ARG A 194 7.98 3.09 5.55
CA ARG A 194 7.42 3.42 4.22
C ARG A 194 6.62 4.73 4.24
N TYR A 195 5.95 5.05 5.35
CA TYR A 195 5.21 6.30 5.53
C TYR A 195 6.15 7.50 5.72
N ASP A 196 7.20 7.37 6.54
CA ASP A 196 8.24 8.39 6.70
C ASP A 196 8.87 8.75 5.33
N ASN A 197 9.20 7.75 4.50
CA ASN A 197 9.75 8.00 3.17
C ASN A 197 8.74 8.61 2.18
N LEU A 198 7.43 8.34 2.32
CA LEU A 198 6.39 8.92 1.47
C LEU A 198 6.12 10.38 1.83
N LEU A 199 6.23 10.73 3.11
CA LEU A 199 6.16 12.13 3.57
C LEU A 199 7.41 12.89 3.14
N ASP A 200 8.61 12.33 3.33
CA ASP A 200 9.86 12.94 2.84
C ASP A 200 9.84 13.16 1.30
N ASP A 201 9.33 12.21 0.51
CA ASP A 201 9.18 12.35 -0.95
C ASP A 201 8.10 13.39 -1.35
N VAL A 202 7.09 13.61 -0.52
CA VAL A 202 6.03 14.61 -0.74
C VAL A 202 6.51 16.02 -0.38
N PHE A 203 7.46 16.16 0.54
CA PHE A 203 7.98 17.47 0.96
C PHE A 203 9.11 18.01 0.07
N ASP A 204 9.73 17.19 -0.77
CA ASP A 204 10.81 17.63 -1.67
C ASP A 204 10.34 17.80 -3.14
N TYR A 205 9.28 18.60 -3.31
CA TYR A 205 8.70 18.93 -4.63
C TYR A 205 9.74 19.46 -5.63
N GLU A 206 10.70 20.26 -5.16
CA GLU A 206 11.79 20.80 -5.98
C GLU A 206 12.76 19.69 -6.40
N PHE A 207 13.12 18.77 -5.50
CA PHE A 207 13.95 17.62 -5.82
C PHE A 207 13.27 16.66 -6.81
N PHE A 208 11.97 16.39 -6.65
CA PHE A 208 11.23 15.52 -7.56
C PHE A 208 11.12 16.15 -8.96
N GLN A 209 10.87 17.47 -9.04
CA GLN A 209 10.86 18.21 -10.31
C GLN A 209 12.23 18.15 -11.02
N GLU A 210 13.34 18.21 -10.27
CA GLU A 210 14.70 18.13 -10.84
C GLU A 210 15.06 16.70 -11.30
N LYS A 211 14.67 15.69 -10.52
CA LYS A 211 15.02 14.29 -10.74
C LYS A 211 14.23 13.61 -11.85
N ASP A 212 12.94 13.89 -11.94
CA ASP A 212 12.04 13.29 -12.92
C ASP A 212 10.99 14.30 -13.41
N PRO A 213 11.40 15.28 -14.24
CA PRO A 213 10.50 16.32 -14.73
C PRO A 213 9.38 15.73 -15.60
N ASP A 214 9.61 14.59 -16.26
CA ASP A 214 8.59 13.94 -17.09
C ASP A 214 7.49 13.35 -16.20
N ALA A 215 7.84 12.63 -15.13
CA ALA A 215 6.87 12.15 -14.15
C ALA A 215 6.12 13.30 -13.48
N PHE A 216 6.83 14.36 -13.06
CA PHE A 216 6.23 15.54 -12.42
C PHE A 216 5.17 16.22 -13.30
N ASN A 217 5.45 16.34 -14.61
CA ASN A 217 4.54 16.99 -15.56
C ASN A 217 3.46 16.05 -16.12
N ASP A 218 3.50 14.76 -15.82
CA ASP A 218 2.46 13.82 -16.26
C ASP A 218 1.12 14.20 -15.60
N PRO A 219 0.02 14.36 -16.37
CA PRO A 219 -1.30 14.64 -15.81
C PRO A 219 -1.75 13.63 -14.75
N LEU A 220 -1.24 12.39 -14.80
CA LEU A 220 -1.49 11.35 -13.82
C LEU A 220 -0.99 11.74 -12.43
N MET A 221 0.08 12.54 -12.32
CA MET A 221 0.54 13.05 -11.02
C MET A 221 -0.48 13.94 -10.33
N GLN A 222 -1.34 14.64 -11.08
CA GLN A 222 -2.37 15.52 -10.54
C GLN A 222 -3.60 14.75 -10.03
N VAL A 223 -3.70 13.45 -10.31
CA VAL A 223 -4.81 12.62 -9.82
C VAL A 223 -4.68 12.46 -8.30
N ASP A 224 -5.71 12.89 -7.57
CA ASP A 224 -5.91 12.49 -6.17
C ASP A 224 -6.26 11.00 -6.15
N LEU A 225 -5.29 10.19 -5.73
CA LEU A 225 -5.43 8.73 -5.76
C LEU A 225 -6.48 8.23 -4.77
N LEU A 226 -6.67 8.93 -3.64
CA LEU A 226 -7.67 8.58 -2.64
C LEU A 226 -9.08 8.72 -3.23
N ASP A 227 -9.36 9.88 -3.83
CA ASP A 227 -10.68 10.16 -4.39
C ASP A 227 -10.94 9.32 -5.65
N TYR A 228 -9.92 9.11 -6.48
CA TYR A 228 -9.99 8.15 -7.60
C TYR A 228 -10.38 6.75 -7.11
N LEU A 229 -9.70 6.20 -6.10
CA LEU A 229 -9.99 4.86 -5.58
C LEU A 229 -11.39 4.77 -4.96
N LYS A 230 -11.83 5.80 -4.22
CA LYS A 230 -13.20 5.86 -3.68
C LYS A 230 -14.22 5.77 -4.80
N GLU A 231 -14.09 6.58 -5.85
CA GLU A 231 -15.03 6.59 -6.97
C GLU A 231 -15.07 5.22 -7.66
N ARG A 232 -13.91 4.67 -7.98
CA ARG A 232 -13.79 3.40 -8.69
C ARG A 232 -14.33 2.22 -7.89
N LEU A 233 -14.03 2.14 -6.59
CA LEU A 233 -14.57 1.10 -5.72
C LEU A 233 -16.10 1.19 -5.60
N HIS A 234 -16.67 2.41 -5.50
CA HIS A 234 -18.13 2.60 -5.53
C HIS A 234 -18.75 2.16 -6.85
N LEU A 235 -18.06 2.36 -7.98
CA LEU A 235 -18.51 1.86 -9.26
C LEU A 235 -18.47 0.32 -9.30
N PHE A 236 -17.38 -0.30 -8.84
CA PHE A 236 -17.24 -1.75 -8.78
C PHE A 236 -18.27 -2.40 -7.85
N ALA A 237 -18.67 -1.73 -6.77
CA ALA A 237 -19.70 -2.21 -5.86
C ALA A 237 -21.09 -2.37 -6.51
N LYS A 238 -21.34 -1.67 -7.61
CA LYS A 238 -22.59 -1.81 -8.40
C LYS A 238 -22.57 -3.00 -9.35
N HIS A 239 -21.40 -3.61 -9.57
CA HIS A 239 -21.25 -4.74 -10.49
C HIS A 239 -21.70 -6.05 -9.83
N SER A 240 -22.19 -7.00 -10.64
CA SER A 240 -22.66 -8.31 -10.16
C SER A 240 -21.58 -9.15 -9.48
N TRP A 241 -20.31 -8.89 -9.78
CA TRP A 241 -19.16 -9.58 -9.19
C TRP A 241 -18.82 -9.10 -7.77
N PHE A 242 -19.39 -7.99 -7.31
CA PHE A 242 -19.03 -7.43 -6.01
C PHE A 242 -19.25 -8.42 -4.86
N SER A 243 -20.28 -9.27 -4.96
CA SER A 243 -20.53 -10.34 -3.98
C SER A 243 -19.37 -11.34 -3.86
N ILE A 244 -18.64 -11.59 -4.94
CA ILE A 244 -17.45 -12.47 -4.92
C ILE A 244 -16.34 -11.76 -4.14
N PHE A 245 -16.10 -10.47 -4.40
CA PHE A 245 -15.08 -9.73 -3.67
C PHE A 245 -15.38 -9.71 -2.17
N GLN A 246 -16.63 -9.45 -1.78
CA GLN A 246 -17.06 -9.43 -0.37
C GLN A 246 -16.80 -10.74 0.39
N GLN A 247 -16.86 -11.89 -0.28
CA GLN A 247 -16.59 -13.20 0.32
C GLN A 247 -15.11 -13.39 0.67
N HIS A 248 -14.22 -12.70 -0.03
CA HIS A 248 -12.77 -12.81 0.15
C HIS A 248 -12.18 -11.72 1.05
N LEU A 249 -12.99 -10.78 1.55
CA LEU A 249 -12.46 -9.71 2.41
C LEU A 249 -12.08 -10.20 3.80
N ASN A 250 -10.88 -9.84 4.23
CA ASN A 250 -10.45 -9.94 5.62
C ASN A 250 -11.01 -8.77 6.47
N VAL A 251 -10.76 -8.80 7.77
CA VAL A 251 -11.31 -7.79 8.71
C VAL A 251 -10.78 -6.39 8.40
N ILE A 252 -9.49 -6.27 8.06
CA ILE A 252 -8.84 -4.98 7.79
C ILE A 252 -9.43 -4.35 6.53
N GLU A 253 -9.59 -5.14 5.47
CA GLU A 253 -10.18 -4.70 4.21
C GLU A 253 -11.65 -4.29 4.38
N ARG A 254 -12.42 -5.04 5.18
CA ARG A 254 -13.81 -4.64 5.49
C ARG A 254 -13.85 -3.29 6.19
N ASN A 255 -13.00 -3.08 7.19
CA ASN A 255 -12.93 -1.82 7.92
C ASN A 255 -12.54 -0.66 6.98
N ALA A 256 -11.59 -0.87 6.05
CA ALA A 256 -11.22 0.14 5.06
C ALA A 256 -12.40 0.53 4.17
N LEU A 257 -13.21 -0.44 3.72
CA LEU A 257 -14.40 -0.19 2.91
C LEU A 257 -15.56 0.44 3.69
N GLN A 258 -15.69 0.15 4.99
CA GLN A 258 -16.65 0.83 5.88
C GLN A 258 -16.33 2.32 6.05
N LYS A 259 -15.04 2.67 6.17
CA LYS A 259 -14.59 4.08 6.29
C LYS A 259 -15.04 4.95 5.11
N ILE A 260 -15.27 4.36 3.94
CA ILE A 260 -15.77 5.05 2.75
C ILE A 260 -17.26 4.75 2.46
N SER A 261 -17.99 4.20 3.44
CA SER A 261 -19.42 3.87 3.33
C SER A 261 -19.78 2.88 2.22
N LEU A 262 -18.84 2.04 1.80
CA LEU A 262 -19.06 1.02 0.77
C LEU A 262 -19.63 -0.29 1.34
N LEU A 263 -19.39 -0.53 2.63
CA LEU A 263 -19.94 -1.64 3.41
C LEU A 263 -20.65 -1.11 4.66
N PRO A 264 -21.67 -1.83 5.16
CA PRO A 264 -22.35 -1.48 6.40
C PRO A 264 -21.44 -1.64 7.63
#